data_AF-A0A531JAX2-F1
#
_entry.id   AF-A0A531JAX2-F1
#
_cell.length_a   1.000
_cell.length_b   1.000
_cell.length_c   1.000
_cell.angle_alpha   90.00
_cell.angle_beta   90.00
_cell.angle_gamma   90.00
#
_symmetry.space_group_name_H-M   'P 1'
#
loop_
_entity.id
_entity.type
_entity.pdbx_description
1 polymer ?
#
loop_
_entity_poly.entity_id
_entity_poly.type
_entity_poly.pdbx_seq_one_letter_code
_entity_poly.pdbx_strand_id
1 'polypeptide(L)'
;MTELTTTHAAPRPSLLRDIRRYALFVLLALMVIGFWHVQPAFIRSANLFSILQAVSVVAILGVGVSITMAADGFDLSVGSVAASSVMAASYAMVVWQMDAAGTIALVLLMGALIGLANGLLIVRVGVPD
;
A
#
# COMPACT_ATOMS: atom_id res chain seq x y z
N MET A 1 -23.07 29.83 -49.74
CA MET A 1 -21.86 30.49 -49.25
C MET A 1 -22.25 31.15 -47.94
N THR A 2 -21.83 30.72 -46.75
CA THR A 2 -20.52 30.17 -46.39
C THR A 2 -20.68 29.47 -45.03
N GLU A 3 -20.46 28.15 -44.96
CA GLU A 3 -20.34 27.48 -43.66
C GLU A 3 -19.04 27.94 -43.00
N LEU A 4 -19.16 28.59 -41.84
CA LEU A 4 -18.02 28.98 -41.02
C LEU A 4 -17.46 27.72 -40.36
N THR A 5 -16.43 27.15 -40.97
CA THR A 5 -15.65 26.06 -40.41
C THR A 5 -14.95 26.57 -39.15
N THR A 6 -15.51 26.31 -37.97
CA THR A 6 -14.85 26.61 -36.70
C THR A 6 -13.63 25.70 -36.57
N THR A 7 -12.45 26.24 -36.86
CA THR A 7 -11.18 25.54 -36.67
C THR A 7 -10.97 25.34 -35.17
N HIS A 8 -11.20 24.13 -34.68
CA HIS A 8 -10.94 23.77 -33.29
C HIS A 8 -9.41 23.76 -33.11
N ALA A 9 -8.84 24.88 -32.63
CA ALA A 9 -7.42 24.96 -32.32
C ALA A 9 -7.08 23.90 -31.27
N ALA A 10 -6.19 22.97 -31.63
CA ALA A 10 -5.75 21.91 -30.72
C ALA A 10 -5.12 22.54 -29.46
N PRO A 11 -5.46 22.03 -28.25
CA PRO A 11 -4.92 22.58 -27.02
C PRO A 11 -3.39 22.44 -27.01
N ARG A 12 -2.67 23.55 -26.77
CA ARG A 12 -1.20 23.55 -26.67
C ARG A 12 -0.79 22.60 -25.53
N PRO A 13 0.21 21.72 -25.74
CA PRO A 13 0.73 20.89 -24.66
C PRO A 13 1.34 21.79 -23.60
N SER A 14 0.68 21.91 -22.45
CA SER A 14 1.21 22.70 -21.34
C SER A 14 2.01 21.76 -20.45
N LEU A 15 3.33 21.90 -20.49
CA LEU A 15 4.30 21.12 -19.71
C LEU A 15 3.93 21.04 -18.22
N LEU A 16 3.33 22.10 -17.66
CA LEU A 16 2.85 22.15 -16.28
C LEU A 16 1.66 21.20 -16.00
N ARG A 17 0.77 21.00 -16.97
CA ARG A 17 -0.36 20.06 -16.85
C ARG A 17 0.14 18.61 -16.93
N ASP A 18 1.15 18.36 -17.76
CA ASP A 18 1.78 17.05 -17.88
C ASP A 18 2.58 16.70 -16.61
N ILE A 19 3.38 17.64 -16.07
CA ILE A 19 4.07 17.46 -14.79
C ILE A 19 3.07 17.19 -13.66
N ARG A 20 1.94 17.91 -13.60
CA ARG A 20 0.93 17.69 -12.56
C ARG A 20 0.29 16.30 -12.66
N ARG A 21 0.11 15.78 -13.88
CA ARG A 21 -0.40 14.42 -14.12
C ARG A 21 0.57 13.34 -13.67
N TYR A 22 1.87 13.58 -13.79
CA TYR A 22 2.94 12.65 -13.41
C TYR A 22 3.66 13.05 -12.12
N ALA A 23 3.08 13.94 -11.31
CA ALA A 23 3.76 14.57 -10.18
C ALA A 23 4.33 13.55 -9.18
N LEU A 24 3.61 12.46 -8.90
CA LEU A 24 4.09 11.38 -8.03
C LEU A 24 5.30 10.65 -8.60
N PHE A 25 5.32 10.37 -9.91
CA PHE A 25 6.46 9.73 -10.57
C PHE A 25 7.68 10.66 -10.62
N VAL A 26 7.45 11.95 -10.87
CA VAL A 26 8.50 12.97 -10.86
C VAL A 26 9.08 13.11 -9.44
N LEU A 27 8.22 13.17 -8.41
CA LEU A 27 8.65 13.21 -7.01
C LEU A 27 9.44 11.96 -6.61
N LEU A 28 8.98 10.77 -7.02
CA LEU A 28 9.69 9.51 -6.80
C LEU A 28 11.07 9.54 -7.44
N ALA A 29 11.17 9.95 -8.71
CA ALA A 29 12.46 10.07 -9.41
C ALA A 29 13.40 11.05 -8.71
N LEU A 30 12.90 12.21 -8.28
CA LEU A 30 13.67 13.19 -7.52
C LEU A 30 14.16 12.63 -6.18
N MET A 31 13.31 11.90 -5.45
CA MET A 31 13.70 11.25 -4.19
C MET A 31 14.79 10.20 -4.42
N VAL A 32 14.63 9.34 -5.43
CA VAL A 32 15.61 8.28 -5.76
C VAL A 32 16.96 8.87 -6.12
N ILE A 33 16.98 9.89 -7.00
CA ILE A 33 18.21 10.58 -7.41
C ILE A 33 18.83 11.32 -6.21
N GLY A 34 18.03 12.04 -5.43
CA GLY A 34 18.48 12.75 -4.24
C GLY A 34 19.11 11.83 -3.20
N PHE A 35 18.45 10.72 -2.86
CA PHE A 35 18.99 9.75 -1.90
C PHE A 35 20.22 9.01 -2.44
N TRP A 36 20.28 8.72 -3.73
CA TRP A 36 21.48 8.14 -4.34
C TRP A 36 22.68 9.07 -4.18
N HIS A 37 22.52 10.37 -4.43
CA HIS A 37 23.60 11.35 -4.31
C HIS A 37 24.05 11.56 -2.86
N VAL A 38 23.11 11.62 -1.91
CA VAL A 38 23.44 11.85 -0.49
C VAL A 38 24.00 10.58 0.16
N GLN A 39 23.50 9.40 -0.23
CA GLN A 39 23.88 8.11 0.33
C GLN A 39 24.08 7.07 -0.78
N PRO A 40 25.32 6.85 -1.26
CA PRO A 40 25.60 5.87 -2.32
C PRO A 40 25.16 4.44 -1.98
N ALA A 41 25.05 4.10 -0.68
CA ALA A 41 24.52 2.82 -0.23
C ALA A 41 23.03 2.62 -0.55
N PHE A 42 22.28 3.68 -0.87
CA PHE A 42 20.85 3.65 -1.17
C PHE A 42 20.52 2.73 -2.36
N ILE A 43 21.32 2.74 -3.43
CA ILE A 43 21.04 1.94 -4.63
C ILE A 43 21.53 0.49 -4.54
N ARG A 44 22.18 0.11 -3.43
CA ARG A 44 22.65 -1.26 -3.27
C ARG A 44 21.46 -2.22 -3.31
N SER A 45 21.63 -3.34 -4.00
CA SER A 45 20.58 -4.35 -4.19
C SER A 45 19.91 -4.78 -2.88
N ALA A 46 20.69 -4.96 -1.81
CA ALA A 46 20.17 -5.30 -0.48
C ALA A 46 19.22 -4.21 0.06
N ASN A 47 19.60 -2.93 -0.04
CA ASN A 47 18.77 -1.82 0.43
C ASN A 47 17.50 -1.65 -0.44
N LEU A 48 17.64 -1.77 -1.76
CA LEU A 48 16.49 -1.76 -2.66
C LEU A 48 15.52 -2.90 -2.34
N PHE A 49 16.03 -4.10 -2.06
CA PHE A 49 15.20 -5.24 -1.66
C PHE A 49 14.49 -4.99 -0.33
N SER A 50 15.17 -4.41 0.67
CA SER A 50 14.55 -4.03 1.94
C SER A 50 13.45 -2.99 1.77
N ILE A 51 13.66 -1.97 0.92
CA ILE A 51 12.64 -0.96 0.59
C ILE A 51 11.45 -1.63 -0.11
N LEU A 52 11.69 -2.44 -1.15
CA LEU A 52 10.63 -3.13 -1.88
C LEU A 52 9.85 -4.09 -0.98
N GLN A 53 10.52 -4.78 -0.05
CA GLN A 53 9.87 -5.64 0.93
C GLN A 53 8.95 -4.85 1.85
N ALA A 54 9.40 -3.70 2.37
CA ALA A 54 8.58 -2.82 3.20
C ALA A 54 7.35 -2.28 2.44
N VAL A 55 7.55 -1.83 1.18
CA VAL A 55 6.47 -1.35 0.32
C VAL A 55 5.50 -2.47 -0.05
N SER A 56 5.98 -3.71 -0.25
CA SER A 56 5.14 -4.85 -0.60
C SER A 56 4.11 -5.15 0.50
N VAL A 57 4.50 -5.04 1.78
CA VAL A 57 3.58 -5.21 2.91
C VAL A 57 2.44 -4.19 2.84
N VAL A 58 2.77 -2.91 2.66
CA VAL A 58 1.77 -1.83 2.55
C VAL A 58 0.89 -2.01 1.30
N ALA A 59 1.46 -2.43 0.18
CA ALA A 59 0.70 -2.68 -1.06
C ALA A 59 -0.31 -3.82 -0.89
N ILE A 60 0.08 -4.94 -0.26
CA ILE A 60 -0.82 -6.07 0.03
C ILE A 60 -1.97 -5.62 0.95
N LEU A 61 -1.66 -4.87 2.01
CA LEU A 61 -2.68 -4.30 2.90
C LEU A 61 -3.63 -3.36 2.14
N GLY A 62 -3.09 -2.52 1.26
CA GLY A 62 -3.87 -1.61 0.42
C GLY A 62 -4.90 -2.34 -0.45
N VAL A 63 -4.53 -3.50 -1.02
CA VAL A 63 -5.48 -4.35 -1.75
C VAL A 63 -6.61 -4.84 -0.83
N GLY A 64 -6.31 -5.23 0.41
CA GLY A 64 -7.32 -5.60 1.40
C GLY A 64 -8.26 -4.46 1.76
N VAL A 65 -7.72 -3.27 2.07
CA VAL A 65 -8.50 -2.06 2.38
C VAL A 65 -9.37 -1.61 1.20
N SER A 66 -8.95 -1.89 -0.04
CA SER A 66 -9.75 -1.57 -1.23
C SER A 66 -11.09 -2.31 -1.23
N ILE A 67 -11.12 -3.54 -0.71
CA ILE A 67 -12.33 -4.37 -0.63
C ILE A 67 -13.28 -3.81 0.43
N THR A 68 -12.76 -3.37 1.58
CA THR A 68 -13.60 -2.80 2.65
C THR A 68 -14.15 -1.43 2.26
N MET A 69 -13.33 -0.58 1.63
CA MET A 69 -13.80 0.70 1.09
C MET A 69 -14.86 0.54 0.00
N ALA A 70 -14.80 -0.51 -0.83
CA ALA A 70 -15.82 -0.77 -1.83
C ALA A 70 -17.19 -1.16 -1.21
N ALA A 71 -17.19 -1.59 0.05
CA ALA A 71 -18.40 -1.89 0.82
C ALA A 71 -18.87 -0.69 1.69
N ASP A 72 -18.37 0.52 1.41
CA ASP A 72 -18.58 1.76 2.20
C ASP A 72 -18.08 1.67 3.66
N GLY A 73 -17.19 0.72 3.98
CA GLY A 73 -16.59 0.58 5.30
C GLY A 73 -15.15 1.10 5.36
N PHE A 74 -14.86 2.00 6.29
CA PHE A 74 -13.51 2.54 6.53
C PHE A 74 -12.80 1.80 7.67
N ASP A 75 -12.57 0.49 7.49
CA ASP A 75 -11.98 -0.35 8.53
C ASP A 75 -10.52 0.05 8.87
N LEU A 76 -10.37 0.84 9.94
CA LEU A 76 -9.08 1.23 10.52
C LEU A 76 -8.36 0.07 11.23
N SER A 77 -9.07 -1.03 11.54
CA SER A 77 -8.49 -2.18 12.25
C SER A 77 -7.45 -2.93 11.43
N VAL A 78 -7.48 -2.84 10.09
CA VAL A 78 -6.49 -3.50 9.22
C VAL A 78 -5.05 -3.12 9.60
N GLY A 79 -4.82 -1.87 10.02
CA GLY A 79 -3.51 -1.42 10.48
C GLY A 79 -3.06 -2.09 11.78
N SER A 80 -3.96 -2.23 12.75
CA SER A 80 -3.66 -2.88 14.04
C SER A 80 -3.53 -4.39 13.89
N VAL A 81 -4.30 -5.02 13.00
CA VAL A 81 -4.13 -6.43 12.62
C VAL A 81 -2.78 -6.65 11.97
N ALA A 82 -2.38 -5.81 11.00
CA ALA A 82 -1.06 -5.92 10.38
C ALA A 82 0.08 -5.79 11.40
N ALA A 83 0.01 -4.80 12.29
CA ALA A 83 1.02 -4.59 13.33
C ALA A 83 1.09 -5.79 14.31
N SER A 84 -0.06 -6.30 14.76
CA SER A 84 -0.12 -7.45 15.65
C SER A 84 0.37 -8.74 14.97
N SER A 85 0.08 -8.94 13.69
CA SER A 85 0.62 -10.04 12.87
C SER A 85 2.15 -10.00 12.80
N VAL A 86 2.75 -8.82 12.61
CA VAL A 86 4.23 -8.68 12.60
C VAL A 86 4.82 -8.98 13.98
N MET A 87 4.20 -8.49 15.06
CA MET A 87 4.65 -8.78 16.42
C MET A 87 4.53 -10.27 16.75
N ALA A 88 3.41 -10.90 16.38
CA ALA A 88 3.18 -12.34 16.58
C ALA A 88 4.19 -13.18 15.78
N ALA A 89 4.48 -12.80 14.53
CA ALA A 89 5.51 -13.46 13.73
C ALA A 89 6.89 -13.38 14.39
N SER A 90 7.27 -12.17 14.84
CA SER A 90 8.53 -11.96 15.54
C SER A 90 8.62 -12.78 16.82
N TYR A 91 7.55 -12.83 17.61
CA TYR A 91 7.53 -13.57 18.86
C TYR A 91 7.60 -15.09 18.61
N ALA A 92 6.85 -15.60 17.64
CA ALA A 92 6.86 -17.01 17.28
C ALA A 92 8.24 -17.48 16.79
N MET A 93 8.90 -16.70 15.93
CA MET A 93 10.22 -17.07 15.42
C MET A 93 11.34 -16.88 16.46
N VAL A 94 11.29 -15.82 17.26
CA VAL A 94 12.39 -15.47 18.18
C VAL A 94 12.25 -16.15 19.54
N VAL A 95 11.04 -16.18 20.11
CA VAL A 95 10.83 -16.72 21.47
C VAL A 95 10.42 -18.19 21.42
N TRP A 96 9.46 -18.53 20.56
CA TRP A 96 9.05 -19.93 20.41
C TRP A 96 9.95 -20.75 19.48
N GLN A 97 10.92 -20.10 18.81
CA GLN A 97 11.85 -20.75 17.87
C GLN A 97 11.11 -21.58 16.81
N MET A 98 9.90 -21.13 16.43
CA MET A 98 9.11 -21.77 15.38
C MET A 98 9.79 -21.59 14.03
N ASP A 99 9.64 -22.59 13.17
CA ASP A 99 10.08 -22.50 11.79
C ASP A 99 9.23 -21.50 11.00
N ALA A 100 9.73 -21.10 9.83
CA ALA A 100 9.05 -20.12 8.99
C ALA A 100 7.66 -20.60 8.55
N ALA A 101 7.51 -21.88 8.20
CA ALA A 101 6.24 -22.43 7.75
C ALA A 101 5.19 -22.44 8.87
N GLY A 102 5.57 -22.90 10.07
CA GLY A 102 4.70 -22.86 11.25
C GLY A 102 4.28 -21.44 11.62
N THR A 103 5.21 -20.47 11.54
CA THR A 103 4.92 -19.06 11.82
C THR A 103 3.92 -18.47 10.81
N ILE A 104 4.10 -18.76 9.52
CA ILE A 104 3.17 -18.29 8.47
C ILE A 104 1.76 -18.82 8.74
N ALA A 105 1.63 -20.13 9.04
CA ALA A 105 0.33 -20.72 9.33
C ALA A 105 -0.34 -20.08 10.56
N LEU A 106 0.42 -19.86 11.63
CA LEU A 106 -0.07 -19.21 12.85
C LEU A 106 -0.60 -17.79 12.58
N VAL A 107 0.18 -16.97 11.87
CA VAL A 107 -0.16 -15.56 11.63
C VAL A 107 -1.32 -15.43 10.66
N LEU A 108 -1.41 -16.31 9.64
CA LEU A 108 -2.57 -16.37 8.74
C LEU A 108 -3.84 -16.77 9.49
N LEU A 109 -3.76 -17.77 10.38
CA LEU A 109 -4.91 -18.19 11.19
C LEU A 109 -5.36 -17.05 12.12
N MET A 110 -4.43 -16.39 12.79
CA MET A 110 -4.72 -15.26 13.67
C MET A 110 -5.38 -14.11 12.90
N GLY A 111 -4.82 -13.72 11.74
CA GLY A 111 -5.38 -12.68 10.89
C GLY A 111 -6.77 -13.03 10.37
N ALA A 112 -7.01 -14.28 9.97
CA ALA A 112 -8.32 -14.74 9.52
C ALA A 112 -9.36 -14.71 10.65
N LEU A 113 -9.00 -15.11 11.87
CA LEU A 113 -9.90 -15.06 13.02
C LEU A 113 -10.26 -13.63 13.41
N ILE A 114 -9.29 -12.72 13.44
CA ILE A 114 -9.54 -11.31 13.76
C ILE A 114 -10.38 -10.66 12.64
N GLY A 115 -10.03 -10.91 11.37
CA GLY A 115 -10.80 -10.41 10.24
C GLY A 115 -12.26 -10.91 10.23
N LEU A 116 -12.48 -12.18 10.59
CA LEU A 116 -13.82 -12.75 10.72
C LEU A 116 -14.58 -12.10 11.89
N ALA A 117 -13.92 -11.88 13.02
CA ALA A 117 -14.53 -11.20 14.17
C ALA A 117 -14.92 -9.76 13.81
N ASN A 118 -14.02 -9.01 13.17
CA ASN A 118 -14.29 -7.64 12.73
C ASN A 118 -15.43 -7.59 11.71
N GLY A 119 -15.42 -8.46 10.70
CA GLY A 119 -16.50 -8.56 9.72
C GLY A 119 -17.85 -8.92 10.35
N LEU A 120 -17.86 -9.82 11.35
CA LEU A 120 -19.08 -10.19 12.06
C LEU A 120 -19.62 -9.03 12.92
N LEU A 121 -18.74 -8.27 13.58
CA LEU A 121 -19.13 -7.10 14.36
C LEU A 121 -19.76 -6.02 13.48
N ILE A 122 -19.16 -5.75 12.31
CA ILE A 122 -19.70 -4.79 11.35
C ILE A 122 -21.08 -5.24 10.86
N VAL A 123 -21.20 -6.49 10.38
CA VAL A 123 -22.44 -7.00 9.77
C VAL A 123 -23.58 -7.19 10.78
N ARG A 124 -23.30 -7.64 12.01
CA ARG A 124 -24.35 -7.98 13.00
C ARG A 124 -24.58 -6.94 14.07
N VAL A 125 -23.52 -6.27 14.53
CA VAL A 125 -23.59 -5.32 15.65
C VAL A 125 -23.77 -3.89 15.14
N GLY A 126 -23.46 -3.64 13.86
CA GLY A 126 -23.59 -2.31 13.26
C GLY A 126 -22.66 -1.28 13.91
N VAL A 127 -21.48 -1.74 14.35
CA VAL A 127 -20.42 -0.84 14.82
C VAL A 127 -20.10 0.10 13.66
N PRO A 128 -20.12 1.43 13.86
CA PRO A 128 -19.78 2.38 12.80
C PRO A 128 -18.32 2.18 12.38
N ASP A 129 -18.09 2.06 11.07
CA ASP A 129 -16.77 1.93 10.44
C ASP A 129 -15.97 3.24 10.48
#